data_AF-A0A7S4R344-F1
#
_entry.id   AF-A0A7S4R344-F1
#
_cell.length_a   1.000
_cell.length_b   1.000
_cell.length_c   1.000
_cell.angle_alpha   90.00
_cell.angle_beta   90.00
_cell.angle_gamma   90.00
#
_symmetry.space_group_name_H-M   'P 1'
#
loop_
_entity.id
_entity.type
_entity.pdbx_description
1 polymer ?
#
loop_
_entity_poly.entity_id
_entity_poly.type
_entity_poly.pdbx_seq_one_letter_code
_entity_poly.pdbx_strand_id
1 'polypeptide(L)'
;MSDLTSPTYRDGATTAQGGPKVEMFVVVNSLLRSPGKGIKYRKTPNLDDTHYDKMATFGSVVRGTVEDEDWLRVGPQAYLPIKMYRLKVLVPPDVIGAGSARQEVSNALVHNLLEVSGCQSPTLGKSICGVYIRVALHHGKPAYRRVDPDGGSACYFWDMRDGKTYSGWWLGPDVGSKQGWALKRC
;
A
#
# COMPACT_ATOMS: atom_id res chain seq x y z
N MET A 1 25.61 11.52 -59.37
CA MET A 1 25.81 10.10 -59.73
C MET A 1 26.92 9.60 -58.81
N SER A 2 26.59 9.23 -57.56
CA SER A 2 26.41 7.82 -57.09
C SER A 2 27.75 7.05 -57.16
N ASP A 3 28.36 6.52 -56.10
CA ASP A 3 27.83 5.87 -54.89
C ASP A 3 28.84 5.95 -53.71
N LEU A 4 28.33 6.14 -52.49
CA LEU A 4 29.05 5.89 -51.24
C LEU A 4 28.46 4.62 -50.62
N THR A 5 29.16 3.49 -50.70
CA THR A 5 28.79 2.28 -49.96
C THR A 5 29.32 2.37 -48.53
N SER A 6 28.42 2.64 -47.59
CA SER A 6 28.65 2.53 -46.15
C SER A 6 28.82 1.06 -45.73
N PRO A 7 29.77 0.72 -44.84
CA PRO A 7 29.73 -0.55 -44.15
C PRO A 7 28.60 -0.54 -43.11
N THR A 8 27.69 -1.50 -43.23
CA THR A 8 26.57 -1.70 -42.31
C THR A 8 27.08 -2.03 -40.90
N TYR A 9 26.83 -1.14 -39.95
CA TYR A 9 26.88 -1.42 -38.52
C TYR A 9 25.80 -2.47 -38.20
N ARG A 10 26.22 -3.74 -38.10
CA ARG A 10 25.44 -4.78 -37.43
C ARG A 10 26.11 -5.04 -36.11
N ASP A 11 25.60 -4.40 -35.06
CA ASP A 11 25.72 -4.89 -33.69
C ASP A 11 24.61 -4.31 -32.84
N GLY A 12 24.06 -5.15 -31.96
CA GLY A 12 23.10 -4.74 -30.94
C GLY A 12 21.80 -5.51 -30.97
N ALA A 13 21.87 -6.83 -30.80
CA ALA A 13 20.77 -7.57 -30.22
C ALA A 13 20.35 -6.87 -28.90
N THR A 14 19.16 -6.27 -28.89
CA THR A 14 18.51 -5.75 -27.68
C THR A 14 18.16 -6.94 -26.80
N THR A 15 19.13 -7.42 -26.03
CA THR A 15 18.86 -8.30 -24.90
C THR A 15 18.39 -7.41 -23.77
N ALA A 16 17.08 -7.42 -23.52
CA ALA A 16 16.47 -6.83 -22.33
C ALA A 16 17.11 -7.48 -21.09
N GLN A 17 18.13 -6.83 -20.52
CA GLN A 17 18.63 -7.16 -19.20
C GLN A 17 17.68 -6.55 -18.16
N GLY A 18 16.60 -7.28 -17.87
CA GLY A 18 15.74 -7.03 -16.73
C GLY A 18 15.75 -8.29 -15.86
N GLY A 19 16.67 -8.37 -14.90
CA GLY A 19 16.52 -9.36 -13.83
C GLY A 19 15.17 -9.15 -13.12
N PRO A 20 14.62 -10.19 -12.45
CA PRO A 20 13.34 -10.07 -11.76
C PRO A 20 13.37 -8.90 -10.77
N LYS A 21 12.60 -7.85 -11.08
CA LYS A 21 12.54 -6.65 -10.26
C LYS A 21 11.65 -6.93 -9.05
N VAL A 22 12.26 -6.92 -7.86
CA VAL A 22 11.53 -7.08 -6.60
C VAL A 22 10.87 -5.75 -6.24
N GLU A 23 9.56 -5.75 -6.10
CA GLU A 23 8.74 -4.57 -5.82
C GLU A 23 7.92 -4.76 -4.53
N MET A 24 7.48 -3.63 -3.97
CA MET A 24 6.59 -3.60 -2.81
C MET A 24 5.18 -3.22 -3.28
N PHE A 25 4.17 -3.83 -2.66
CA PHE A 25 2.78 -3.54 -2.92
C PHE A 25 1.99 -3.46 -1.62
N VAL A 26 1.00 -2.57 -1.57
CA VAL A 26 0.02 -2.50 -0.50
C VAL A 26 -1.20 -3.35 -0.87
N VAL A 27 -1.63 -4.20 0.05
CA VAL A 27 -2.82 -5.03 -0.10
C VAL A 27 -4.07 -4.19 0.17
N VAL A 28 -4.91 -3.97 -0.83
CA VAL A 28 -6.05 -3.04 -0.73
C VAL A 28 -7.39 -3.73 -0.91
N ASN A 29 -8.40 -3.26 -0.17
CA ASN A 29 -9.79 -3.75 -0.25
C ASN A 29 -10.77 -2.70 -0.80
N SER A 30 -10.30 -1.54 -1.22
CA SER A 30 -11.15 -0.40 -1.60
C SER A 30 -12.08 -0.73 -2.76
N LEU A 31 -11.60 -1.52 -3.73
CA LEU A 31 -12.36 -1.95 -4.90
C LEU A 31 -13.01 -3.32 -4.72
N LEU A 32 -12.31 -4.26 -4.07
CA LEU A 32 -12.81 -5.62 -3.86
C LEU A 32 -13.99 -5.67 -2.88
N ARG A 33 -14.04 -4.77 -1.88
CA ARG A 33 -15.08 -4.69 -0.83
C ARG A 33 -15.37 -6.05 -0.18
N SER A 34 -14.34 -6.88 -0.02
CA SER A 34 -14.46 -8.18 0.62
C SER A 34 -14.74 -8.00 2.12
N PRO A 35 -15.65 -8.81 2.72
CA PRO A 35 -15.82 -8.84 4.17
C PRO A 35 -14.66 -9.55 4.90
N GLY A 36 -13.73 -10.17 4.16
CA GLY A 36 -12.58 -10.86 4.73
C GLY A 36 -11.52 -9.92 5.31
N LYS A 37 -10.59 -10.48 6.11
CA LYS A 37 -9.47 -9.74 6.71
C LYS A 37 -8.32 -9.47 5.74
N GLY A 38 -8.32 -10.09 4.57
CA GLY A 38 -7.24 -10.02 3.60
C GLY A 38 -7.44 -10.90 2.38
N ILE A 39 -6.36 -11.07 1.62
CA ILE A 39 -6.30 -11.87 0.39
C ILE A 39 -5.47 -13.12 0.67
N LYS A 40 -6.06 -14.30 0.46
CA LYS A 40 -5.32 -15.55 0.57
C LYS A 40 -4.27 -15.64 -0.54
N TYR A 41 -3.11 -16.19 -0.21
CA TYR A 41 -2.10 -16.49 -1.22
C TYR A 41 -2.59 -17.59 -2.15
N ARG A 42 -1.88 -17.77 -3.27
CA ARG A 42 -2.01 -18.90 -4.19
C ARG A 42 -0.72 -19.69 -4.24
N LYS A 43 -0.80 -21.00 -4.47
CA LYS A 43 0.41 -21.85 -4.62
C LYS A 43 1.01 -21.72 -6.02
N THR A 44 0.20 -21.37 -7.01
CA THR A 44 0.56 -21.05 -8.40
C THR A 44 -0.13 -19.75 -8.84
N PRO A 45 0.23 -19.12 -9.97
CA PRO A 45 -0.49 -17.97 -10.54
C PRO A 45 -1.86 -18.38 -11.13
N ASN A 46 -2.70 -19.02 -10.31
CA ASN A 46 -4.05 -19.44 -10.61
C ASN A 46 -4.97 -19.07 -9.44
N LEU A 47 -6.10 -18.44 -9.74
CA LEU A 47 -7.06 -17.97 -8.73
C LEU A 47 -7.73 -19.10 -7.93
N ASP A 48 -7.78 -20.30 -8.46
CA ASP A 48 -8.39 -21.45 -7.79
C ASP A 48 -7.41 -22.18 -6.86
N ASP A 49 -6.10 -22.00 -7.06
CA ASP A 49 -5.05 -22.69 -6.32
C ASP A 49 -4.74 -22.01 -4.97
N THR A 50 -5.74 -21.98 -4.10
CA THR A 50 -5.69 -21.26 -2.83
C THR A 50 -4.72 -21.88 -1.84
N HIS A 51 -3.82 -21.05 -1.29
CA HIS A 51 -2.98 -21.41 -0.16
C HIS A 51 -3.75 -21.15 1.14
N TYR A 52 -4.29 -22.19 1.76
CA TYR A 52 -5.20 -22.07 2.90
C TYR A 52 -4.58 -21.44 4.15
N ASP A 53 -3.28 -21.67 4.38
CA ASP A 53 -2.58 -21.21 5.60
C ASP A 53 -1.92 -19.83 5.48
N LYS A 54 -1.95 -19.20 4.30
CA LYS A 54 -1.28 -17.91 4.07
C LYS A 54 -2.27 -16.87 3.60
N MET A 55 -2.26 -15.71 4.27
CA MET A 55 -3.10 -14.56 3.93
C MET A 55 -2.32 -13.26 4.09
N ALA A 56 -2.44 -12.39 3.10
CA ALA A 56 -1.95 -11.03 3.18
C ALA A 56 -3.10 -10.15 3.66
N THR A 57 -2.94 -9.56 4.85
CA THR A 57 -3.99 -8.75 5.48
C THR A 57 -4.16 -7.44 4.73
N PHE A 58 -5.40 -6.95 4.63
CA PHE A 58 -5.62 -5.64 4.01
C PHE A 58 -4.87 -4.55 4.79
N GLY A 59 -4.20 -3.67 4.06
CA GLY A 59 -3.31 -2.64 4.59
C GLY A 59 -1.87 -3.08 4.86
N SER A 60 -1.56 -4.38 4.77
CA SER A 60 -0.17 -4.84 4.86
C SER A 60 0.60 -4.53 3.58
N VAL A 61 1.93 -4.45 3.72
CA VAL A 61 2.86 -4.40 2.60
C VAL A 61 3.35 -5.81 2.31
N VAL A 62 3.34 -6.19 1.04
CA VAL A 62 3.95 -7.42 0.54
C VAL A 62 5.07 -7.07 -0.42
N ARG A 63 6.16 -7.85 -0.37
CA ARG A 63 7.32 -7.69 -1.25
C ARG A 63 7.44 -8.93 -2.11
N GLY A 64 7.62 -8.77 -3.41
CA GLY A 64 7.69 -9.88 -4.34
C GLY A 64 8.19 -9.49 -5.72
N THR A 65 8.34 -10.47 -6.59
CA THR A 65 8.69 -10.30 -7.99
C THR A 65 7.41 -10.26 -8.81
N VAL A 66 7.25 -9.24 -9.64
CA VAL A 66 6.16 -9.18 -10.62
C VAL A 66 6.45 -10.22 -11.71
N GLU A 67 5.59 -11.24 -11.83
CA GLU A 67 5.69 -12.25 -12.90
C GLU A 67 5.02 -11.71 -14.17
N ASP A 68 3.84 -11.10 -14.01
CA ASP A 68 3.05 -10.47 -15.06
C ASP A 68 2.16 -9.34 -14.47
N GLU A 69 1.25 -8.78 -15.26
CA GLU A 69 0.35 -7.71 -14.79
C GLU A 69 -0.64 -8.12 -13.69
N ASP A 70 -0.86 -9.42 -13.51
CA ASP A 70 -1.92 -9.99 -12.70
C ASP A 70 -1.37 -10.75 -11.48
N TRP A 71 -0.08 -11.05 -11.43
CA TRP A 71 0.53 -11.87 -10.37
C TRP A 71 1.83 -11.32 -9.80
N LEU A 72 1.86 -11.28 -8.46
CA LEU A 72 3.05 -11.03 -7.65
C LEU A 72 3.51 -12.33 -6.99
N ARG A 73 4.74 -12.77 -7.28
CA ARG A 73 5.37 -13.88 -6.59
C ARG A 73 6.11 -13.41 -5.34
N VAL A 74 5.63 -13.84 -4.17
CA VAL A 74 6.18 -13.47 -2.85
C VAL A 74 7.12 -14.56 -2.30
N GLY A 75 7.07 -15.78 -2.84
CA GLY A 75 7.95 -16.89 -2.48
C GLY A 75 7.88 -18.07 -3.46
N PRO A 76 8.52 -19.20 -3.14
CA PRO A 76 8.60 -20.35 -4.06
C PRO A 76 7.24 -20.89 -4.52
N GLN A 77 6.27 -20.94 -3.60
CA GLN A 77 4.88 -21.40 -3.81
C GLN A 77 3.89 -20.42 -3.16
N ALA A 78 4.16 -19.12 -3.29
CA ALA A 78 3.35 -18.08 -2.66
C ALA A 78 3.17 -16.92 -3.64
N TYR A 79 1.98 -16.83 -4.20
CA TYR A 79 1.58 -15.83 -5.18
C TYR A 79 0.42 -15.02 -4.64
N LEU A 80 0.36 -13.74 -4.99
CA LEU A 80 -0.79 -12.88 -4.73
C LEU A 80 -1.28 -12.31 -6.05
N PRO A 81 -2.60 -12.26 -6.28
CA PRO A 81 -3.15 -11.60 -7.44
C PRO A 81 -2.94 -10.08 -7.29
N ILE A 82 -2.36 -9.44 -8.31
CA ILE A 82 -2.34 -7.99 -8.45
C ILE A 82 -3.74 -7.49 -8.83
N LYS A 83 -4.43 -8.25 -9.68
CA LYS A 83 -5.83 -8.03 -10.08
C LYS A 83 -6.66 -9.27 -9.77
N MET A 84 -7.87 -9.04 -9.26
CA MET A 84 -8.93 -10.05 -9.24
C MET A 84 -10.04 -9.58 -10.15
N TYR A 85 -10.31 -10.35 -11.21
CA TYR A 85 -11.17 -9.95 -12.33
C TYR A 85 -10.66 -8.67 -13.00
N ARG A 86 -11.19 -7.50 -12.61
CA ARG A 86 -10.75 -6.17 -13.09
C ARG A 86 -10.36 -5.22 -11.96
N LEU A 87 -10.36 -5.70 -10.71
CA LEU A 87 -10.14 -4.89 -9.53
C LEU A 87 -8.70 -5.04 -9.09
N LYS A 88 -7.97 -3.92 -8.98
CA LYS A 88 -6.62 -3.93 -8.40
C LYS A 88 -6.72 -4.16 -6.90
N VAL A 89 -6.03 -5.18 -6.43
CA VAL A 89 -5.99 -5.58 -5.01
C VAL A 89 -4.58 -5.50 -4.43
N LEU A 90 -3.58 -5.31 -5.28
CA LEU A 90 -2.24 -4.85 -4.93
C LEU A 90 -1.94 -3.54 -5.66
N VAL A 91 -1.44 -2.53 -4.94
CA VAL A 91 -1.05 -1.25 -5.52
C VAL A 91 0.37 -0.84 -5.11
N PRO A 92 1.17 -0.26 -6.02
CA PRO A 92 2.49 0.26 -5.67
C PRO A 92 2.42 1.39 -4.63
N PRO A 93 3.34 1.48 -3.66
CA PRO A 93 3.39 2.52 -2.63
C PRO A 93 3.62 3.94 -3.17
N ASP A 94 4.20 4.09 -4.37
CA ASP A 94 4.45 5.37 -5.03
C ASP A 94 3.17 5.95 -5.67
N VAL A 95 2.28 5.09 -6.17
CA VAL A 95 0.91 5.48 -6.59
C VAL A 95 0.09 6.01 -5.40
N ILE A 96 0.54 5.74 -4.18
CA ILE A 96 -0.10 6.15 -2.93
C ILE A 96 0.40 7.54 -2.45
N GLY A 97 1.56 8.01 -2.92
CA GLY A 97 2.15 9.31 -2.53
C GLY A 97 2.30 10.34 -3.66
N ALA A 98 2.27 9.93 -4.93
CA ALA A 98 2.37 10.84 -6.05
C ALA A 98 0.97 11.32 -6.48
N GLY A 99 0.64 12.56 -6.13
CA GLY A 99 -0.46 13.27 -6.77
C GLY A 99 -0.19 13.37 -8.28
N SER A 100 -1.03 12.70 -9.08
CA SER A 100 -1.39 12.97 -10.49
C SER A 100 -1.44 11.70 -11.36
N ALA A 101 -2.52 11.64 -12.16
CA ALA A 101 -2.78 10.76 -13.31
C ALA A 101 -3.35 9.34 -13.09
N ARG A 102 -4.62 9.26 -12.62
CA ARG A 102 -5.76 8.52 -13.25
C ARG A 102 -7.02 8.65 -12.38
N GLN A 103 -7.92 9.54 -12.79
CA GLN A 103 -8.91 10.23 -11.95
C GLN A 103 -10.07 9.37 -11.37
N GLU A 104 -10.31 8.15 -11.85
CA GLU A 104 -11.49 7.37 -11.41
C GLU A 104 -11.16 6.29 -10.38
N VAL A 105 -9.92 5.78 -10.38
CA VAL A 105 -9.42 4.85 -9.36
C VAL A 105 -8.93 5.61 -8.12
N SER A 106 -8.58 6.90 -8.29
CA SER A 106 -8.00 7.75 -7.25
C SER A 106 -8.98 8.08 -6.13
N ASN A 107 -10.25 8.38 -6.39
CA ASN A 107 -11.16 8.87 -5.34
C ASN A 107 -11.45 7.80 -4.26
N ALA A 108 -11.60 6.53 -4.64
CA ALA A 108 -11.80 5.45 -3.68
C ALA A 108 -10.50 5.07 -2.94
N LEU A 109 -9.32 5.30 -3.52
CA LEU A 109 -8.03 5.03 -2.88
C LEU A 109 -7.58 6.19 -1.98
N VAL A 110 -7.74 7.45 -2.39
CA VAL A 110 -7.33 8.64 -1.62
C VAL A 110 -8.14 8.82 -0.33
N HIS A 111 -9.43 8.45 -0.30
CA HIS A 111 -10.21 8.47 0.95
C HIS A 111 -9.77 7.40 1.96
N ASN A 112 -9.00 6.43 1.52
CA ASN A 112 -8.48 5.36 2.36
C ASN A 112 -7.01 5.58 2.76
N LEU A 113 -6.37 6.67 2.33
CA LEU A 113 -4.96 6.90 2.59
C LEU A 113 -4.77 8.24 3.28
N LEU A 114 -3.87 8.27 4.26
CA LEU A 114 -3.48 9.46 5.01
C LEU A 114 -1.97 9.51 5.04
N GLU A 115 -1.39 10.55 4.44
CA GLU A 115 0.03 10.84 4.61
C GLU A 115 0.23 11.69 5.86
N VAL A 116 1.08 11.22 6.76
CA VAL A 116 1.49 11.97 7.95
C VAL A 116 2.93 12.40 7.75
N SER A 117 3.13 13.71 7.72
CA SER A 117 4.44 14.35 7.63
C SER A 117 4.51 15.51 8.60
N GLY A 118 5.73 15.94 8.90
CA GLY A 118 5.98 16.99 9.88
C GLY A 118 5.81 16.49 11.33
N CYS A 119 6.90 16.52 12.09
CA CYS A 119 6.88 16.30 13.53
C CYS A 119 7.89 17.23 14.17
N GLN A 120 7.50 17.92 15.25
CA GLN A 120 8.40 18.80 15.99
C GLN A 120 9.53 18.02 16.68
N SER A 121 9.29 16.74 16.97
CA SER A 121 10.30 15.82 17.50
C SER A 121 10.84 14.94 16.36
N PRO A 122 12.10 15.07 15.94
CA PRO A 122 12.68 14.24 14.89
C PRO A 122 12.65 12.74 15.21
N THR A 123 12.85 12.39 16.48
CA THR A 123 12.81 11.00 16.96
C THR A 123 11.41 10.41 16.85
N LEU A 124 10.39 11.16 17.28
CA LEU A 124 9.01 10.73 17.13
C LEU A 124 8.59 10.70 15.66
N GLY A 125 9.04 11.67 14.85
CA GLY A 125 8.79 11.75 13.42
C GLY A 125 9.16 10.47 12.66
N LYS A 126 10.27 9.83 13.01
CA LYS A 126 10.61 8.50 12.44
C LYS A 126 9.56 7.42 12.72
N SER A 127 8.89 7.52 13.86
CA SER A 127 7.91 6.54 14.34
C SER A 127 6.47 6.85 13.90
N ILE A 128 6.17 8.09 13.49
CA ILE A 128 4.80 8.48 13.13
C ILE A 128 4.65 9.05 11.72
N CYS A 129 5.71 9.57 11.09
CA CYS A 129 5.63 10.00 9.71
C CYS A 129 5.56 8.77 8.79
N GLY A 130 4.85 8.93 7.67
CA GLY A 130 4.65 7.89 6.67
C GLY A 130 3.21 7.84 6.17
N VAL A 131 2.94 6.82 5.38
CA VAL A 131 1.63 6.56 4.79
C VAL A 131 0.80 5.69 5.73
N TYR A 132 -0.45 6.06 5.93
CA TYR A 132 -1.43 5.33 6.70
C TYR A 132 -2.58 4.92 5.80
N ILE A 133 -3.15 3.74 6.05
CA ILE A 133 -4.34 3.25 5.38
C ILE A 133 -5.51 3.18 6.35
N ARG A 134 -6.69 3.56 5.90
CA ARG A 134 -7.92 3.51 6.68
C ARG A 134 -8.25 2.05 6.99
N VAL A 135 -8.44 1.75 8.26
CA VAL A 135 -8.75 0.42 8.76
C VAL A 135 -10.13 0.33 9.41
N ALA A 136 -10.68 1.46 9.90
CA ALA A 136 -11.95 1.46 10.61
C ALA A 136 -12.62 2.85 10.64
N LEU A 137 -13.72 2.93 11.41
CA LEU A 137 -14.24 4.17 11.96
C LEU A 137 -13.97 4.20 13.48
N HIS A 138 -13.67 5.37 14.00
CA HIS A 138 -13.53 5.65 15.44
C HIS A 138 -14.19 7.01 15.71
N HIS A 139 -15.15 7.07 16.64
CA HIS A 139 -16.00 8.25 16.90
C HIS A 139 -16.60 8.88 15.64
N GLY A 140 -17.11 8.05 14.72
CA GLY A 140 -17.73 8.49 13.48
C GLY A 140 -16.78 9.12 12.47
N LYS A 141 -15.47 9.09 12.71
CA LYS A 141 -14.42 9.54 11.79
C LYS A 141 -13.55 8.38 11.32
N PRO A 142 -12.89 8.47 10.16
CA PRO A 142 -11.92 7.47 9.72
C PRO A 142 -10.82 7.22 10.75
N ALA A 143 -10.43 5.96 10.93
CA ALA A 143 -9.24 5.56 11.68
C ALA A 143 -8.29 4.83 10.74
N TYR A 144 -6.99 5.08 10.90
CA TYR A 144 -5.95 4.64 9.99
C TYR A 144 -4.81 3.91 10.72
N ARG A 145 -4.08 3.06 10.01
CA ARG A 145 -2.89 2.34 10.46
C ARG A 145 -1.72 2.63 9.53
N ARG A 146 -0.53 2.88 10.08
CA ARG A 146 0.69 3.11 9.31
C ARG A 146 1.07 1.85 8.55
N VAL A 147 1.50 2.07 7.31
CA VAL A 147 1.90 1.02 6.36
C VAL A 147 3.35 0.64 6.65
N ASP A 148 3.56 -0.20 7.67
CA ASP A 148 4.86 -0.78 8.03
C ASP A 148 4.79 -2.30 8.22
N PRO A 149 5.92 -3.01 8.04
CA PRO A 149 6.01 -4.44 8.35
C PRO A 149 5.68 -4.79 9.81
N ASP A 150 6.03 -3.91 10.75
CA ASP A 150 5.93 -4.19 12.20
C ASP A 150 4.59 -3.78 12.83
N GLY A 151 3.59 -3.39 12.02
CA GLY A 151 2.27 -3.02 12.52
C GLY A 151 2.25 -1.68 13.26
N GLY A 152 2.86 -0.66 12.65
CA GLY A 152 3.18 0.65 13.25
C GLY A 152 2.00 1.49 13.76
N SER A 153 2.26 2.79 13.89
CA SER A 153 1.38 3.80 14.48
C SER A 153 -0.05 3.80 13.90
N ALA A 154 -1.03 4.19 14.71
CA ALA A 154 -2.41 4.43 14.32
C ALA A 154 -2.74 5.92 14.33
N CYS A 155 -3.65 6.36 13.46
CA CYS A 155 -4.24 7.70 13.47
C CYS A 155 -5.76 7.59 13.68
N TYR A 156 -6.32 8.29 14.66
CA TYR A 156 -7.75 8.22 14.96
C TYR A 156 -8.26 9.51 15.58
N PHE A 157 -9.58 9.74 15.49
CA PHE A 157 -10.22 10.90 16.10
C PHE A 157 -10.74 10.56 17.49
N TRP A 158 -10.57 11.49 18.43
CA TRP A 158 -11.19 11.46 19.75
C TRP A 158 -12.22 12.58 19.85
N ASP A 159 -13.44 12.25 20.28
CA ASP A 159 -14.53 13.23 20.40
C ASP A 159 -14.44 14.07 21.69
N MET A 160 -15.45 14.90 21.95
CA MET A 160 -15.45 15.83 23.08
C MET A 160 -15.88 15.19 24.42
N ARG A 161 -16.07 13.87 24.50
CA ARG A 161 -16.64 13.25 25.71
C ARG A 161 -15.78 13.46 26.96
N ASP A 162 -14.46 13.52 26.77
CA ASP A 162 -13.49 13.76 27.85
C ASP A 162 -13.07 15.24 27.93
N GLY A 163 -13.76 16.11 27.19
CA GLY A 163 -13.51 17.55 27.14
C GLY A 163 -12.71 18.00 25.91
N LYS A 164 -12.84 19.29 25.60
CA LYS A 164 -12.27 19.93 24.40
C LYS A 164 -10.75 19.72 24.27
N THR A 165 -10.04 19.66 25.39
CA THR A 165 -8.58 19.47 25.44
C THR A 165 -8.13 18.15 24.81
N TYR A 166 -8.95 17.10 24.93
CA TYR A 166 -8.64 15.76 24.43
C TYR A 166 -9.26 15.45 23.07
N SER A 167 -10.13 16.34 22.57
CA SER A 167 -10.75 16.18 21.27
C SER A 167 -9.80 16.55 20.13
N GLY A 168 -9.80 15.76 19.06
CA GLY A 168 -8.96 16.00 17.88
C GLY A 168 -8.39 14.72 17.29
N TRP A 169 -7.42 14.88 16.39
CA TRP A 169 -6.74 13.77 15.73
C TRP A 169 -5.50 13.35 16.53
N TRP A 170 -5.44 12.07 16.85
CA TRP A 170 -4.39 11.45 17.65
C TRP A 170 -3.56 10.47 16.84
N LEU A 171 -2.26 10.44 17.12
CA LEU A 171 -1.35 9.39 16.71
C LEU A 171 -0.92 8.57 17.93
N GLY A 172 -0.96 7.26 17.85
CA GLY A 172 -0.63 6.36 18.97
C GLY A 172 -0.30 4.94 18.52
N PRO A 173 -0.03 4.01 19.44
CA PRO A 173 0.29 2.63 19.11
C PRO A 173 -0.91 1.88 18.52
N ASP A 174 -2.14 2.22 18.91
CA ASP A 174 -3.37 1.57 18.45
C ASP A 174 -4.55 2.53 18.38
N VAL A 175 -5.56 2.18 17.59
CA VAL A 175 -6.82 2.94 17.50
C VAL A 175 -7.50 2.94 18.87
N GLY A 176 -7.71 4.13 19.44
CA GLY A 176 -8.36 4.29 20.74
C GLY A 176 -7.47 4.03 21.96
N SER A 177 -6.14 3.97 21.77
CA SER A 177 -5.19 3.82 22.88
C SER A 177 -5.28 4.99 23.88
N LYS A 178 -5.16 4.71 25.18
CA LYS A 178 -5.05 5.75 26.22
C LYS A 178 -3.71 6.49 26.20
N GLN A 179 -2.74 5.98 25.44
CA GLN A 179 -1.46 6.61 25.18
C GLN A 179 -1.48 7.24 23.80
N GLY A 180 -1.34 8.57 23.72
CA GLY A 180 -1.20 9.32 22.47
C GLY A 180 0.16 10.00 22.41
N TRP A 181 0.79 10.00 21.24
CA TRP A 181 2.13 10.57 21.03
C TRP A 181 2.10 11.95 20.36
N ALA A 182 1.08 12.21 19.54
CA ALA A 182 0.89 13.51 18.92
C ALA A 182 -0.60 13.81 18.77
N LEU A 183 -0.96 15.08 18.98
CA LEU A 183 -2.30 15.62 18.82
C LEU A 183 -2.26 16.75 17.78
N LYS A 184 -3.07 16.65 16.74
CA LYS A 184 -3.38 17.79 15.87
C LYS A 184 -4.72 18.37 16.30
N ARG A 185 -4.68 19.61 16.80
CA ARG A 185 -5.89 20.39 17.11
C ARG A 185 -6.49 20.89 15.80
N CYS A 186 -7.79 20.70 15.64
CA CYS A 186 -8.58 21.28 14.55
C CYS A 186 -8.96 22.72 14.88
#